data_AF-A0AAA9TXW9-F1
#
_entry.id   AF-A0AAA9TXW9-F1
#
_cell.length_a   1.000
_cell.length_b   1.000
_cell.length_c   1.000
_cell.angle_alpha   90.00
_cell.angle_beta   90.00
_cell.angle_gamma   90.00
#
_symmetry.space_group_name_H-M   'P 1'
#
loop_
_entity.id
_entity.type
_entity.pdbx_description
1 polymer ?
#
loop_
_entity_poly.entity_id
_entity_poly.type
_entity_poly.pdbx_seq_one_letter_code
_entity_poly.pdbx_strand_id
1 'polypeptide(L)'
;MAESEEELKYLLMKLKDESEKAGLKLNIQKTKIMASSPITSWQIDGKTMETVTDFIFLGSKITADGDCSHEIKRRLLLGRKAMTNLDSILKCRDITLLTKVRLIKAMVFPVVMYGCESWTIKKAECQRIDAFELCCWIRLLRVLWTAGRSNQSILKEIQFSSV
;
A
#
# COMPACT_ATOMS: atom_id res chain seq x y z
N MET A 1 -2.09 -3.98 21.73
CA MET A 1 -2.55 -2.58 21.72
C MET A 1 -3.00 -2.25 23.13
N ALA A 2 -2.94 -0.99 23.55
CA ALA A 2 -3.52 -0.60 24.83
C ALA A 2 -5.05 -0.61 24.73
N GLU A 3 -5.71 -1.07 25.79
CA GLU A 3 -7.17 -1.11 25.91
C GLU A 3 -7.74 0.21 26.47
N SER A 4 -6.91 1.00 27.17
CA SER A 4 -7.29 2.32 27.70
C SER A 4 -6.24 3.41 27.45
N GLU A 5 -6.66 4.67 27.62
CA GLU A 5 -5.75 5.83 27.53
C GLU A 5 -4.68 5.79 28.64
N GLU A 6 -5.05 5.34 29.84
CA GLU A 6 -4.14 5.19 30.99
C GLU A 6 -3.09 4.12 30.72
N GLU A 7 -3.49 2.97 30.16
CA GLU A 7 -2.57 1.90 29.80
C GLU A 7 -1.60 2.37 28.70
N LEU A 8 -2.10 3.09 27.69
CA LEU A 8 -1.26 3.66 26.64
C LEU A 8 -0.20 4.62 27.23
N LYS A 9 -0.62 5.50 28.15
CA LYS A 9 0.28 6.43 28.85
C LYS A 9 1.36 5.67 29.62
N TYR A 10 0.96 4.65 30.39
CA TYR A 10 1.88 3.83 31.17
C TYR A 10 2.88 3.08 30.28
N LEU A 11 2.42 2.41 29.22
CA LEU A 11 3.28 1.67 28.30
C LEU A 11 4.30 2.58 27.61
N LEU A 12 3.89 3.79 27.23
CA LEU A 12 4.76 4.74 26.56
C LEU A 12 5.83 5.32 27.50
N MET A 13 5.46 5.63 28.75
CA MET A 13 6.43 6.06 29.77
C MET A 13 7.41 4.94 30.12
N LYS A 14 6.91 3.71 30.31
CA LYS A 14 7.79 2.56 30.56
C LYS A 14 8.75 2.30 29.40
N LEU A 15 8.26 2.39 28.16
CA LEU A 15 9.11 2.26 26.96
C LEU A 15 10.20 3.34 26.94
N LYS A 16 9.86 4.57 27.32
CA LYS A 16 10.83 5.67 27.43
C LYS A 16 11.92 5.35 28.45
N ASP A 17 11.54 5.00 29.67
CA ASP A 17 12.48 4.74 30.76
C ASP A 17 13.43 3.58 30.43
N GLU A 18 12.90 2.48 29.88
CA GLU A 18 13.73 1.34 29.47
C GLU A 18 14.63 1.66 28.27
N SER A 19 14.14 2.49 27.32
CA SER A 19 14.96 2.96 26.20
C SER A 19 16.13 3.83 26.68
N GLU A 20 15.89 4.72 27.65
CA GLU A 20 16.92 5.59 28.21
C GLU A 20 18.01 4.81 28.95
N LYS A 21 17.64 3.74 29.67
CA LYS A 21 18.61 2.80 30.29
C LYS A 21 19.52 2.15 29.25
N ALA A 22 18.99 1.89 28.04
CA ALA A 22 19.76 1.37 26.91
C ALA A 22 20.50 2.48 26.12
N GLY A 23 20.45 3.74 26.55
CA GLY A 23 21.06 4.88 25.87
C GLY A 23 20.30 5.40 24.65
N LEU A 24 19.05 4.95 24.44
CA LEU A 24 18.17 5.39 23.35
C LEU A 24 17.22 6.49 23.82
N LYS A 25 16.83 7.39 22.91
CA LYS A 25 15.85 8.46 23.19
C LYS A 25 14.66 8.37 22.26
N LEU A 26 13.47 8.52 22.82
CA LEU A 26 12.23 8.57 22.06
C LEU A 26 12.16 9.86 21.24
N ASN A 27 11.91 9.74 19.93
CA ASN A 27 11.66 10.89 19.08
C ASN A 27 10.18 11.26 19.11
N ILE A 28 9.82 12.18 20.01
CA ILE A 28 8.44 12.64 20.22
C ILE A 28 7.81 13.20 18.93
N GLN A 29 8.59 13.78 18.01
CA GLN A 29 8.04 14.27 16.74
C GLN A 29 7.66 13.16 15.77
N LYS A 30 8.33 12.00 15.82
CA LYS A 30 8.01 10.84 14.98
C LYS A 30 6.97 9.93 15.63
N THR A 31 6.89 9.91 16.95
CA THR A 31 5.89 9.15 17.70
C THR A 31 4.53 9.83 17.56
N LYS A 32 3.54 9.08 17.06
CA LYS A 32 2.16 9.53 16.89
C LYS A 32 1.23 8.64 17.68
N ILE A 33 0.14 9.21 18.18
CA ILE A 33 -0.94 8.47 18.83
C ILE A 33 -2.05 8.25 17.80
N MET A 34 -2.53 7.03 17.68
CA MET A 34 -3.68 6.68 16.85
C MET A 34 -4.65 5.87 17.70
N ALA A 35 -5.92 6.22 17.66
CA ALA A 35 -6.95 5.57 18.46
C ALA A 35 -8.30 5.61 17.75
N SER A 36 -9.13 4.60 18.01
CA SER A 36 -10.48 4.50 17.44
C SER A 36 -11.50 5.38 18.16
N SER A 37 -11.21 5.82 19.38
CA SER A 37 -12.02 6.77 20.15
C SER A 37 -11.25 8.10 20.36
N PRO A 38 -11.96 9.21 20.63
CA PRO A 38 -11.30 10.47 21.00
C PRO A 38 -10.42 10.28 22.23
N ILE A 39 -9.16 10.69 22.13
CA ILE A 39 -8.18 10.67 23.21
C ILE A 39 -7.89 12.11 23.64
N THR A 40 -7.73 12.33 24.95
CA THR A 40 -7.32 13.65 25.42
C THR A 40 -5.86 13.95 25.07
N SER A 41 -5.57 15.15 24.59
CA SER A 41 -4.20 15.56 24.28
C SER A 41 -3.36 15.54 25.56
N TRP A 42 -2.18 14.92 25.51
CA TRP A 42 -1.26 14.88 26.64
C TRP A 42 0.19 15.09 26.19
N GLN A 43 1.05 15.41 27.16
CA GLN A 43 2.43 15.83 26.90
C GLN A 43 3.44 14.85 27.48
N ILE A 44 4.57 14.70 26.79
CA ILE A 44 5.78 14.03 27.28
C ILE A 44 6.92 15.03 27.16
N ASP A 45 7.64 15.26 28.27
CA ASP A 45 8.75 16.24 28.34
C ASP A 45 8.37 17.65 27.85
N GLY A 46 7.15 18.09 28.19
CA GLY A 46 6.61 19.39 27.78
C GLY A 46 6.25 19.50 26.30
N LYS A 47 6.31 18.40 25.53
CA LYS A 47 5.90 18.34 24.13
C LYS A 47 4.59 17.59 23.99
N THR A 48 3.61 18.25 23.37
CA THR A 48 2.32 17.63 23.04
C THR A 48 2.50 16.52 22.03
N MET A 49 1.94 15.35 22.33
CA MET A 49 1.89 14.25 21.39
C MET A 49 0.85 14.53 20.30
N GLU A 50 1.23 14.25 19.04
CA GLU A 50 0.32 14.42 17.92
C GLU A 50 -0.58 13.18 17.77
N THR A 51 -1.89 13.41 17.79
CA THR A 51 -2.90 12.40 17.49
C THR A 51 -3.22 12.43 16.00
N VAL A 52 -3.18 11.27 15.35
CA VAL A 52 -3.40 11.11 13.91
C VAL A 52 -4.54 10.13 13.64
N THR A 53 -5.26 10.35 12.54
CA THR A 53 -6.32 9.44 12.06
C THR A 53 -5.78 8.35 11.13
N ASP A 54 -4.59 8.56 10.57
CA ASP A 54 -3.89 7.58 9.75
C ASP A 54 -2.37 7.69 9.89
N PHE A 55 -1.69 6.58 9.65
CA PHE A 55 -0.25 6.50 9.78
C PHE A 55 0.34 5.47 8.80
N ILE A 56 1.53 5.75 8.26
CA ILE A 56 2.27 4.78 7.45
C ILE A 56 3.12 3.92 8.38
N PHE A 57 2.66 2.70 8.65
CA PHE A 57 3.38 1.71 9.45
C PHE A 57 3.96 0.62 8.55
N LEU A 58 5.28 0.43 8.60
CA LEU A 58 6.01 -0.56 7.79
C LEU A 58 5.69 -0.47 6.27
N GLY A 59 5.46 0.75 5.79
CA GLY A 59 5.11 1.04 4.39
C GLY A 59 3.62 0.98 4.06
N SER A 60 2.79 0.43 4.95
CA SER A 60 1.33 0.32 4.77
C SER A 60 0.60 1.42 5.52
N LYS A 61 -0.38 2.07 4.87
CA LYS A 61 -1.27 3.03 5.51
C LYS A 61 -2.29 2.29 6.38
N ILE A 62 -2.30 2.61 7.66
CA ILE A 62 -3.29 2.15 8.64
C ILE A 62 -4.14 3.36 9.01
N THR A 63 -5.45 3.16 9.11
CA THR A 63 -6.41 4.19 9.52
C THR A 63 -7.07 3.80 10.84
N ALA A 64 -7.47 4.79 11.63
CA ALA A 64 -8.09 4.59 12.94
C ALA A 64 -9.45 3.86 12.88
N ASP A 65 -10.15 3.95 11.74
CA ASP A 65 -11.40 3.25 11.45
C ASP A 65 -11.20 1.84 10.84
N GLY A 66 -9.95 1.45 10.58
CA GLY A 66 -9.60 0.16 9.98
C GLY A 66 -9.93 0.02 8.50
N ASP A 67 -10.34 1.09 7.80
CA ASP A 67 -10.67 1.03 6.38
C ASP A 67 -9.43 0.89 5.47
N CYS A 68 -9.30 -0.29 4.85
CA CYS A 68 -8.20 -0.60 3.96
C CYS A 68 -8.30 0.10 2.58
N SER A 69 -9.45 0.70 2.23
CA SER A 69 -9.69 1.29 0.91
C SER A 69 -8.66 2.38 0.58
N HIS A 70 -8.24 3.16 1.58
CA HIS A 70 -7.22 4.20 1.40
C HIS A 70 -5.84 3.63 1.06
N GLU A 71 -5.43 2.52 1.69
CA GLU A 71 -4.17 1.86 1.40
C GLU A 71 -4.20 1.17 0.04
N ILE A 72 -5.28 0.46 -0.28
CA ILE A 72 -5.47 -0.18 -1.59
C ILE A 72 -5.35 0.86 -2.70
N LYS A 73 -6.06 1.99 -2.57
CA LYS A 73 -5.96 3.11 -3.53
C LYS A 73 -4.54 3.64 -3.65
N ARG A 74 -3.83 3.81 -2.53
CA ARG A 74 -2.42 4.25 -2.52
C ARG A 74 -1.51 3.26 -3.25
N ARG A 75 -1.68 1.96 -3.03
CA ARG A 75 -0.91 0.89 -3.67
C ARG A 75 -1.16 0.81 -5.17
N LEU A 76 -2.41 0.96 -5.60
CA LEU A 76 -2.75 1.05 -7.02
C LEU A 76 -2.11 2.26 -7.69
N LEU A 77 -2.04 3.41 -7.02
CA LEU A 77 -1.32 4.59 -7.54
C LEU A 77 0.19 4.34 -7.66
N LEU A 78 0.81 3.68 -6.67
CA LEU A 78 2.21 3.27 -6.73
C LEU A 78 2.46 2.27 -7.86
N GLY A 79 1.57 1.29 -8.05
CA GLY A 79 1.61 0.36 -9.17
C GLY A 79 1.52 1.05 -10.53
N ARG A 80 0.65 2.06 -10.67
CA ARG A 80 0.57 2.88 -11.89
C ARG A 80 1.88 3.63 -12.14
N LYS A 81 2.51 4.17 -11.09
CA LYS A 81 3.82 4.82 -11.18
C LYS A 81 4.92 3.83 -11.61
N ALA A 82 4.90 2.61 -11.07
CA ALA A 82 5.83 1.55 -11.48
C ALA A 82 5.65 1.20 -12.98
N MET A 83 4.40 1.09 -13.45
CA MET A 83 4.10 0.90 -14.88
C MET A 83 4.63 2.04 -15.75
N THR A 84 4.49 3.30 -15.32
CA THR A 84 5.03 4.44 -16.07
C THR A 84 6.55 4.46 -16.09
N ASN A 85 7.22 4.01 -15.02
CA ASN A 85 8.67 3.92 -15.00
C ASN A 85 9.21 2.86 -15.96
N LEU A 86 8.43 1.82 -16.25
CA LEU A 86 8.78 0.76 -17.21
C LEU A 86 8.38 1.09 -18.65
N ASP A 87 7.79 2.26 -18.92
CA ASP A 87 7.13 2.56 -20.20
C ASP A 87 8.05 2.43 -21.42
N SER A 88 9.31 2.85 -21.32
CA SER A 88 10.31 2.70 -22.39
C SER A 88 10.59 1.23 -22.73
N ILE A 89 10.75 0.38 -21.69
CA ILE A 89 10.99 -1.06 -21.83
C ILE A 89 9.76 -1.76 -22.42
N LEU A 90 8.57 -1.46 -21.90
CA LEU A 90 7.32 -2.02 -22.40
C LEU A 90 7.06 -1.61 -23.86
N LYS A 91 7.53 -0.42 -24.26
CA LYS A 91 7.42 0.08 -25.63
C LYS A 91 8.51 -0.42 -26.58
N CYS A 92 9.62 -0.96 -26.08
CA CYS A 92 10.72 -1.47 -26.90
C CYS A 92 10.27 -2.65 -27.78
N ARG A 93 10.64 -2.66 -29.07
CA ARG A 93 10.26 -3.74 -30.00
C ARG A 93 11.16 -4.97 -29.88
N ASP A 94 12.39 -4.78 -29.40
CA ASP A 94 13.41 -5.83 -29.31
C ASP A 94 13.20 -6.79 -28.13
N ILE A 95 12.30 -6.43 -27.21
CA ILE A 95 11.98 -7.23 -26.03
C ILE A 95 10.70 -8.02 -26.30
N THR A 96 10.78 -9.34 -26.10
CA THR A 96 9.65 -10.24 -26.30
C THR A 96 8.50 -9.95 -25.34
N LEU A 97 7.27 -10.29 -25.76
CA LEU A 97 6.07 -10.11 -24.94
C LEU A 97 6.16 -10.90 -23.62
N LEU A 98 6.63 -12.15 -23.68
CA LEU A 98 6.84 -13.01 -22.51
C LEU A 98 7.73 -12.33 -21.45
N THR A 99 8.87 -11.75 -21.87
CA THR A 99 9.77 -11.05 -20.95
C THR A 99 9.10 -9.83 -20.32
N LYS A 100 8.32 -9.06 -21.08
CA LYS A 100 7.56 -7.91 -20.55
C LYS A 100 6.48 -8.33 -19.55
N VAL A 101 5.76 -9.42 -19.82
CA VAL A 101 4.78 -10.00 -18.89
C VAL A 101 5.47 -10.39 -17.57
N ARG A 102 6.63 -11.07 -17.66
CA ARG A 102 7.43 -11.43 -16.48
C ARG A 102 7.90 -10.19 -15.71
N LEU A 103 8.35 -9.14 -16.40
CA LEU A 103 8.77 -7.89 -15.77
C LEU A 103 7.62 -7.21 -15.01
N ILE A 104 6.43 -7.12 -15.60
CA ILE A 104 5.25 -6.53 -14.92
C ILE A 104 4.89 -7.36 -13.68
N LYS A 105 4.82 -8.69 -13.81
CA LYS A 105 4.53 -9.58 -12.67
C LYS A 105 5.57 -9.50 -11.56
N ALA A 106 6.85 -9.27 -11.90
CA ALA A 106 7.94 -9.23 -10.93
C ALA A 106 8.17 -7.84 -10.30
N MET A 107 7.87 -6.76 -11.02
CA MET A 107 8.22 -5.40 -10.57
C MET A 107 7.01 -4.53 -10.21
N VAL A 108 5.84 -4.80 -10.81
CA VAL A 108 4.64 -3.97 -10.62
C VAL A 108 3.68 -4.63 -9.64
N PHE A 109 3.38 -5.92 -9.82
CA PHE A 109 2.40 -6.60 -8.98
C PHE A 109 2.80 -6.67 -7.50
N PRO A 110 4.08 -6.91 -7.13
CA PRO A 110 4.48 -6.88 -5.73
C PRO A 110 4.31 -5.50 -5.08
N VAL A 111 4.44 -4.41 -5.85
CA VAL A 111 4.19 -3.04 -5.33
C VAL A 111 2.73 -2.86 -4.94
N VAL A 112 1.82 -3.42 -5.73
CA VAL A 112 0.39 -3.36 -5.47
C VAL A 112 -0.01 -4.33 -4.37
N MET A 113 0.50 -5.56 -4.37
CA MET A 113 0.10 -6.62 -3.44
C MET A 113 0.75 -6.53 -2.06
N TYR A 114 1.70 -5.62 -1.85
CA TYR A 114 2.34 -5.49 -0.55
C TYR A 114 1.32 -5.11 0.55
N GLY A 115 1.28 -5.92 1.61
CA GLY A 115 0.36 -5.73 2.73
C GLY A 115 -1.06 -6.26 2.45
N CYS A 116 -1.28 -6.99 1.35
CA CYS A 116 -2.61 -7.51 1.03
C CYS A 116 -3.12 -8.54 2.06
N GLU A 117 -2.21 -9.21 2.76
CA GLU A 117 -2.51 -10.15 3.84
C GLU A 117 -3.28 -9.50 5.00
N SER A 118 -3.14 -8.18 5.19
CA SER A 118 -3.82 -7.44 6.25
C SER A 118 -5.06 -6.68 5.75
N TRP A 119 -5.46 -6.84 4.49
CA TRP A 119 -6.59 -6.08 3.93
C TRP A 119 -7.92 -6.77 4.13
N THR A 120 -8.88 -6.02 4.66
CA THR A 120 -10.30 -6.37 4.59
C THR A 120 -10.83 -5.96 3.22
N ILE A 121 -10.79 -6.86 2.24
CA ILE A 121 -11.15 -6.56 0.85
C ILE A 121 -12.68 -6.58 0.67
N LYS A 122 -13.24 -5.45 0.24
CA LYS A 122 -14.64 -5.30 -0.17
C LYS A 122 -14.78 -5.57 -1.67
N LYS A 123 -15.99 -5.92 -2.13
CA LYS A 123 -16.28 -6.17 -3.57
C LYS A 123 -15.83 -5.03 -4.49
N ALA A 124 -16.02 -3.78 -4.07
CA ALA A 124 -15.59 -2.60 -4.83
C ALA A 124 -14.05 -2.52 -4.97
N GLU A 125 -13.30 -2.97 -3.96
CA GLU A 125 -11.84 -2.97 -3.99
C GLU A 125 -11.31 -4.11 -4.86
N CYS A 126 -11.92 -5.30 -4.83
CA CYS A 126 -11.62 -6.36 -5.81
C CYS A 126 -11.74 -5.84 -7.24
N GLN A 127 -12.88 -5.19 -7.56
CA GLN A 127 -13.12 -4.63 -8.89
C GLN A 127 -12.07 -3.60 -9.32
N ARG A 128 -11.54 -2.81 -8.38
CA ARG A 128 -10.46 -1.85 -8.65
C ARG A 128 -9.13 -2.54 -8.93
N ILE A 129 -8.82 -3.61 -8.21
CA ILE A 129 -7.61 -4.42 -8.40
C ILE A 129 -7.69 -5.13 -9.77
N ASP A 130 -8.83 -5.75 -10.08
CA ASP A 130 -9.07 -6.41 -11.38
C ASP A 130 -8.96 -5.39 -12.54
N ALA A 131 -9.55 -4.20 -12.37
CA ALA A 131 -9.44 -3.13 -13.36
C ALA A 131 -8.00 -2.64 -13.54
N PHE A 132 -7.20 -2.61 -12.46
CA PHE A 132 -5.79 -2.26 -12.54
C PHE A 132 -4.98 -3.32 -13.30
N GLU A 133 -5.19 -4.60 -13.00
CA GLU A 133 -4.56 -5.70 -13.73
C GLU A 133 -4.86 -5.59 -15.23
N LEU A 134 -6.13 -5.46 -15.58
CA LEU A 134 -6.56 -5.33 -16.97
C LEU A 134 -5.95 -4.09 -17.64
N CYS A 135 -5.88 -2.96 -16.94
CA CYS A 135 -5.24 -1.75 -17.44
C CYS A 135 -3.75 -1.97 -17.75
N CYS A 136 -3.04 -2.74 -16.94
CA CYS A 136 -1.64 -3.09 -17.20
C CYS A 136 -1.49 -3.89 -18.48
N TRP A 137 -2.35 -4.89 -18.70
CA TRP A 137 -2.33 -5.73 -19.90
C TRP A 137 -2.77 -5.01 -21.16
N ILE A 138 -3.82 -4.17 -21.09
CA ILE A 138 -4.24 -3.31 -22.21
C ILE A 138 -3.09 -2.38 -22.63
N ARG A 139 -2.41 -1.77 -21.65
CA ARG A 139 -1.27 -0.88 -21.91
C ARG A 139 -0.09 -1.62 -22.54
N LEU A 140 0.21 -2.83 -22.07
CA LEU A 140 1.28 -3.68 -22.64
C LEU A 140 0.98 -4.04 -24.09
N LEU A 141 -0.23 -4.52 -24.37
CA LEU A 141 -0.67 -4.98 -25.69
C LEU A 141 -1.03 -3.84 -26.65
N ARG A 142 -1.08 -2.59 -26.15
CA ARG A 142 -1.48 -1.39 -26.91
C ARG A 142 -2.84 -1.54 -27.58
N VAL A 143 -3.77 -2.21 -26.90
CA VAL A 143 -5.13 -2.40 -27.42
C VAL A 143 -5.81 -1.05 -27.49
N LEU A 144 -6.24 -0.65 -28.68
CA LEU A 144 -7.06 0.54 -28.87
C LEU A 144 -8.43 0.34 -28.23
N TRP A 145 -8.98 1.39 -27.64
CA TRP A 145 -10.31 1.34 -27.03
C TRP A 145 -11.42 1.02 -28.05
N THR A 146 -11.20 1.32 -29.34
CA THR A 146 -12.12 1.00 -30.45
C THR A 146 -12.10 -0.48 -30.86
N ALA A 147 -11.13 -1.26 -30.39
CA ALA A 147 -10.97 -2.65 -30.82
C ALA A 147 -12.07 -3.59 -30.29
N GLY A 148 -12.92 -3.14 -29.35
CA GLY A 148 -14.05 -3.92 -28.83
C GLY A 148 -13.65 -5.26 -28.19
N ARG A 149 -12.40 -5.41 -27.75
CA ARG A 149 -11.90 -6.68 -27.18
C ARG A 149 -12.51 -6.94 -25.81
N SER A 150 -12.91 -8.19 -25.58
CA SER A 150 -13.39 -8.62 -24.27
C SER A 150 -12.25 -8.77 -23.27
N ASN A 151 -12.51 -8.52 -21.98
CA ASN A 151 -11.54 -8.70 -20.90
C ASN A 151 -10.98 -10.14 -20.88
N GLN A 152 -11.83 -11.14 -21.14
CA GLN A 152 -11.42 -12.54 -21.20
C GLN A 152 -10.44 -12.83 -22.34
N SER A 153 -10.60 -12.18 -23.50
CA SER A 153 -9.67 -12.37 -24.62
C SER A 153 -8.26 -11.88 -24.29
N ILE A 154 -8.16 -10.73 -23.63
CA ILE A 154 -6.89 -10.13 -23.20
C ILE A 154 -6.19 -11.04 -22.19
N LEU A 155 -6.92 -11.54 -21.19
CA LEU A 155 -6.35 -12.42 -20.17
C LEU A 155 -5.87 -13.75 -20.76
N LYS A 156 -6.62 -14.33 -21.71
CA LYS A 156 -6.20 -15.55 -22.41
C LYS A 156 -4.89 -15.33 -23.17
N GLU A 157 -4.77 -14.24 -23.92
CA GLU A 157 -3.55 -13.91 -24.68
C GLU A 157 -2.31 -13.79 -23.78
N ILE A 158 -2.44 -13.17 -22.60
CA ILE A 158 -1.35 -13.08 -21.62
C ILE A 158 -1.03 -14.44 -21.00
N GLN A 159 -2.03 -15.27 -20.70
CA GLN A 159 -1.81 -16.63 -20.17
C GLN A 159 -1.05 -17.52 -21.16
N PHE A 160 -1.45 -17.53 -22.43
CA PHE A 160 -0.73 -18.24 -23.49
C PHE A 160 0.71 -17.75 -23.67
N SER A 161 0.94 -16.45 -23.48
CA SER A 161 2.27 -15.83 -23.58
C SER A 161 3.14 -16.03 -22.34
N SER A 162 2.66 -16.75 -21.32
CA SER A 162 3.38 -17.02 -20.06
C SER A 162 3.76 -18.49 -19.85
N VAL A 163 3.40 -19.36 -20.80
CA VAL A 163 3.82 -20.76 -20.90
C VAL A 163 5.13 -20.85 -21.67
#